data_AF-A0A914SHK3-F1
#
_entry.id   AF-A0A914SHK3-F1
#
_cell.length_a   1.000
_cell.length_b   1.000
_cell.length_c   1.000
_cell.angle_alpha   90.00
_cell.angle_beta   90.00
_cell.angle_gamma   90.00
#
_symmetry.space_group_name_H-M   'P 1'
#
loop_
_entity.id
_entity.type
_entity.pdbx_description
1 polymer ?
#
loop_
_entity_poly.entity_id
_entity_poly.type
_entity_poly.pdbx_seq_one_letter_code
_entity_poly.pdbx_strand_id
1 'polypeptide(L)'
;MENEKKNEKIKNIGNGTLRFANENTKIIKAHNLAPTKYVFRAANGKANVLKILDTTVGSNGKWAVRIDRGHAKGATTPHINLNNKLTGISDPHIRIPNGAVKAAEFVNGFSDKMQASDEKQLDRALRTALDIGYRYIDTADLYQNEHIIGKVVEEYIKNGKFKREDIYITSKLPTHGHRNPEIFIDRSLERLRLDYIDLYLIHAPMPYQNNPETNEPKEEKDGKRIVDLVPFNETWKVFEKYYDEGKLKAIGLSNFNEKQIQEVYDQAKIKPHNLQVECHILFPQKELFNFCKNLEISFTAYAPIGSPGRTAVQKGKNLVDESPMKHSLVQKLAEKYRKSPAQILIRQMIQRGISTIPKSTNPERVKENFNVFDFELTKEEMNEFDSIGQNTRLFLFAMGKDHPWHPWPEDVRKHLEES
;
A
#
# COMPACT_ATOMS: atom_id res chain seq x y z
N MET A 1 -36.72 29.08 46.00
CA MET A 1 -35.32 29.49 46.25
C MET A 1 -34.46 28.52 45.45
N GLU A 2 -34.17 28.82 44.18
CA GLU A 2 -33.05 29.68 43.74
C GLU A 2 -31.68 29.07 44.12
N ASN A 3 -30.85 28.72 43.13
CA ASN A 3 -29.75 29.54 42.59
C ASN A 3 -28.67 29.79 43.68
N GLU A 4 -27.34 29.70 43.47
CA GLU A 4 -26.56 29.99 42.28
C GLU A 4 -25.07 29.62 42.54
N LYS A 5 -24.40 29.31 41.43
CA LYS A 5 -22.99 29.51 41.06
C LYS A 5 -22.04 30.34 41.97
N LYS A 6 -20.75 29.94 41.85
CA LYS A 6 -19.51 30.76 41.71
C LYS A 6 -19.04 31.47 43.01
N ASN A 7 -17.76 31.68 43.33
CA ASN A 7 -16.49 31.91 42.62
C ASN A 7 -15.42 32.06 43.77
N GLU A 8 -14.12 31.73 43.72
CA GLU A 8 -13.03 32.44 43.02
C GLU A 8 -11.64 31.75 43.12
N LYS A 9 -10.93 31.75 41.97
CA LYS A 9 -9.51 32.12 41.67
C LYS A 9 -8.34 31.34 42.32
N ILE A 10 -7.58 30.52 41.57
CA ILE A 10 -6.51 30.87 40.58
C ILE A 10 -5.47 31.88 41.10
N LYS A 11 -4.25 31.40 41.41
CA LYS A 11 -2.99 32.10 41.09
C LYS A 11 -1.93 31.12 40.56
N ASN A 12 -1.61 31.34 39.28
CA ASN A 12 -0.47 30.90 38.46
C ASN A 12 0.86 31.02 39.26
N ILE A 13 1.99 30.35 38.98
CA ILE A 13 2.79 30.38 37.75
C ILE A 13 3.84 29.24 37.79
N GLY A 14 4.07 28.53 36.68
CA GLY A 14 5.44 28.14 36.29
C GLY A 14 5.77 26.66 36.06
N ASN A 15 5.87 26.30 34.77
CA ASN A 15 6.71 25.23 34.20
C ASN A 15 6.39 23.75 34.53
N GLY A 16 5.35 23.25 33.87
CA GLY A 16 5.52 22.11 32.95
C GLY A 16 5.95 20.75 33.52
N THR A 17 5.33 20.26 34.59
CA THR A 17 5.63 18.90 35.07
C THR A 17 4.57 17.87 34.61
N LEU A 18 4.96 17.02 33.65
CA LEU A 18 4.30 15.75 33.33
C LEU A 18 4.47 14.75 34.48
N ARG A 19 3.44 13.94 34.73
CA ARG A 19 3.58 12.64 35.39
C ARG A 19 3.07 11.57 34.42
N PHE A 20 3.86 10.53 34.15
CA PHE A 20 3.54 9.13 34.47
C PHE A 20 4.69 8.16 34.11
N ALA A 21 4.64 7.01 34.78
CA ALA A 21 5.66 5.99 34.95
C ALA A 21 5.55 4.83 33.96
N ASN A 22 6.67 4.14 33.75
CA ASN A 22 6.75 2.71 33.42
C ASN A 22 7.26 2.01 34.69
N GLU A 23 6.77 0.79 34.96
CA GLU A 23 7.04 0.01 36.18
C GLU A 23 8.54 -0.16 36.53
N ASN A 24 9.45 0.00 35.58
CA ASN A 24 10.89 -0.21 35.78
C ASN A 24 11.78 1.02 35.62
N THR A 25 11.25 2.25 35.49
CA THR A 25 12.11 3.46 35.52
C THR A 25 11.40 4.68 36.10
N LYS A 26 11.73 5.03 37.35
CA LYS A 26 11.29 6.29 37.98
C LYS A 26 12.11 7.48 37.46
N ILE A 27 11.42 8.49 36.93
CA ILE A 27 12.00 9.81 36.64
C ILE A 27 11.91 10.64 37.92
N ILE A 28 13.05 11.14 38.42
CA ILE A 28 13.13 11.80 39.73
C ILE A 28 13.13 13.34 39.60
N LYS A 29 13.60 13.88 38.47
CA LYS A 29 13.70 15.32 38.24
C LYS A 29 13.68 15.65 36.74
N ALA A 30 12.96 16.71 36.38
CA ALA A 30 12.96 17.30 35.04
C ALA A 30 13.27 18.81 35.16
N HIS A 31 14.07 19.35 34.25
CA HIS A 31 14.27 20.80 34.15
C HIS A 31 14.25 21.24 32.68
N ASN A 32 13.67 22.41 32.45
CA ASN A 32 13.57 23.02 31.14
C ASN A 32 14.88 23.76 30.82
N LEU A 33 15.47 23.51 29.65
CA LEU A 33 16.62 24.28 29.13
C LEU A 33 16.21 25.28 28.05
N ALA A 34 15.16 24.97 27.27
CA ALA A 34 14.61 25.80 26.21
C ALA A 34 13.17 25.32 25.86
N PRO A 35 12.33 26.11 25.17
CA PRO A 35 10.91 25.78 24.89
C PRO A 35 10.65 24.37 24.33
N THR A 36 11.62 23.78 23.62
CA THR A 36 11.55 22.44 23.03
C THR A 36 12.62 21.48 23.56
N LYS A 37 13.35 21.80 24.64
CA LYS A 37 14.43 20.96 25.18
C LYS A 37 14.33 20.79 26.70
N TYR A 38 14.23 19.54 27.12
CA TYR A 38 14.14 19.17 28.54
C TYR A 38 15.21 18.17 28.90
N VAL A 39 15.70 18.28 30.13
CA VAL A 39 16.63 17.31 30.71
C VAL A 39 15.93 16.53 31.80
N PHE A 40 16.01 15.21 31.68
CA PHE A 40 15.43 14.28 32.64
C PHE A 40 16.52 13.47 33.31
N ARG A 41 16.37 13.27 34.63
CA ARG A 41 17.22 12.39 35.43
C ARG A 41 16.43 11.16 35.87
N ALA A 42 16.90 9.99 35.48
CA ALA A 42 16.33 8.71 35.90
C ALA A 42 16.92 8.25 37.26
N ALA A 43 16.23 7.33 37.94
CA ALA A 43 16.66 6.73 39.22
C ALA A 43 18.06 6.12 39.19
N ASN A 44 18.55 5.72 38.01
CA ASN A 44 19.91 5.20 37.81
C ASN A 44 20.99 6.29 37.60
N GLY A 45 20.67 7.55 37.84
CA GLY A 45 21.62 8.67 37.79
C GLY A 45 21.95 9.22 36.40
N LYS A 46 21.54 8.56 35.31
CA LYS A 46 21.79 9.03 33.94
C LYS A 46 20.87 10.21 33.58
N ALA A 47 21.47 11.29 33.09
CA ALA A 47 20.76 12.45 32.55
C ALA A 47 20.68 12.35 31.02
N ASN A 48 19.48 12.51 30.46
CA ASN A 48 19.28 12.54 29.01
C ASN A 48 18.63 13.86 28.60
N VAL A 49 19.14 14.47 27.53
CA VAL A 49 18.56 15.67 26.91
C VAL A 49 17.62 15.20 25.80
N LEU A 50 16.37 15.65 25.86
CA LEU A 50 15.35 15.28 24.87
C LEU A 50 14.80 16.54 24.21
N LYS A 51 14.67 16.48 22.88
CA LYS A 51 13.99 17.52 22.09
C LYS A 51 12.52 17.13 21.95
N ILE A 52 11.62 17.96 22.45
CA ILE A 52 10.18 17.78 22.32
C ILE A 52 9.77 18.31 20.96
N LEU A 53 9.16 17.45 20.15
CA LEU A 53 8.76 17.74 18.77
C LEU A 53 7.30 18.16 18.63
N ASP A 54 6.46 17.91 19.64
CA ASP A 54 5.08 18.35 19.67
C ASP A 54 4.65 18.65 21.13
N THR A 55 3.90 19.73 21.31
CA THR A 55 3.35 20.19 22.58
C THR A 55 1.86 20.41 22.41
N THR A 56 1.09 19.32 22.37
CA THR A 56 -0.37 19.39 22.32
C THR A 56 -0.96 19.41 23.73
N VAL A 57 -1.81 20.39 24.01
CA VAL A 57 -2.57 20.54 25.26
C VAL A 57 -3.88 19.77 25.10
N GLY A 58 -4.12 18.78 25.97
CA GLY A 58 -5.41 18.09 26.01
C GLY A 58 -6.53 19.01 26.50
N SER A 59 -7.79 18.67 26.20
CA SER A 59 -9.00 19.41 26.59
C SER A 59 -9.19 19.63 28.11
N ASN A 60 -8.34 19.03 28.94
CA ASN A 60 -8.27 19.20 30.38
C ASN A 60 -7.08 20.05 30.87
N GLY A 61 -6.41 20.78 29.97
CA GLY A 61 -5.31 21.69 30.31
C GLY A 61 -3.98 21.01 30.68
N LYS A 62 -3.83 19.71 30.42
CA LYS A 62 -2.59 18.95 30.69
C LYS A 62 -1.84 18.67 29.39
N TRP A 63 -0.51 18.83 29.45
CA TRP A 63 0.41 18.53 28.34
C TRP A 63 0.75 17.04 28.31
N ALA A 64 0.78 16.44 27.12
CA ALA A 64 1.33 15.10 26.90
C ALA A 64 2.59 15.22 26.02
N VAL A 65 3.67 14.50 26.38
CA VAL A 65 4.95 14.49 25.64
C VAL A 65 5.30 13.05 25.32
N ARG A 66 5.55 12.76 24.03
CA ARG A 66 6.08 11.48 23.55
C ARG A 66 7.59 11.59 23.42
N ILE A 67 8.33 10.63 24.01
CA ILE A 67 9.78 10.52 23.91
C ILE A 67 10.08 9.27 23.08
N ASP A 68 10.64 9.45 21.89
CA ASP A 68 11.07 8.34 21.05
C ASP A 68 12.53 7.98 21.38
N ARG A 69 12.81 6.71 21.66
CA ARG A 69 14.19 6.21 21.79
C ARG A 69 14.65 5.77 20.41
N GLY A 70 15.14 6.72 19.61
CA GLY A 70 15.93 6.40 18.43
C GLY A 70 17.24 5.72 18.85
N HIS A 71 17.50 4.54 18.31
CA HIS A 71 18.85 3.96 18.34
C HIS A 71 19.68 4.55 17.19
N ALA A 72 20.90 4.95 17.57
CA ALA A 72 22.08 5.29 16.77
C ALA A 72 22.20 6.70 16.13
N LYS A 73 23.39 7.27 16.35
CA LYS A 73 23.86 8.60 15.91
C LYS A 73 23.96 8.67 14.37
N GLY A 74 23.41 9.72 13.77
CA GLY A 74 23.67 10.08 12.37
C GLY A 74 22.51 10.73 11.60
N ALA A 75 21.28 10.73 12.12
CA ALA A 75 20.14 11.25 11.37
C ALA A 75 20.03 12.79 11.42
N THR A 76 20.04 13.42 10.25
CA THR A 76 19.84 14.86 10.03
C THR A 76 18.60 15.14 9.17
N THR A 77 17.38 14.91 9.67
CA THR A 77 16.14 15.58 9.16
C THR A 77 14.90 15.34 10.04
N PRO A 78 13.88 16.23 9.99
CA PRO A 78 12.75 16.30 10.95
C PRO A 78 11.50 15.52 10.50
N HIS A 79 10.67 15.12 11.47
CA HIS A 79 9.34 14.50 11.26
C HIS A 79 8.23 15.33 11.93
N ILE A 80 7.08 15.46 11.25
CA ILE A 80 5.84 16.09 11.76
C ILE A 80 4.94 14.97 12.30
N ASN A 81 4.28 15.19 13.45
CA ASN A 81 3.42 14.21 14.11
C ASN A 81 2.11 14.91 14.53
N LEU A 82 0.95 14.35 14.19
CA LEU A 82 -0.37 14.86 14.61
C LEU A 82 -1.12 13.79 15.43
N ASN A 83 -1.09 13.99 16.74
CA ASN A 83 -1.99 13.55 17.83
C ASN A 83 -2.94 12.32 17.66
N ASN A 84 -2.50 11.18 18.22
CA ASN A 84 -3.17 9.86 18.31
C ASN A 84 -4.35 9.73 19.31
N LYS A 85 -4.82 10.80 19.96
CA LYS A 85 -5.70 10.67 21.15
C LYS A 85 -7.21 10.86 20.95
N LEU A 86 -7.71 10.91 19.72
CA LEU A 86 -9.15 11.13 19.45
C LEU A 86 -9.85 10.12 18.52
N THR A 87 -9.16 9.13 17.91
CA THR A 87 -9.76 8.32 16.81
C THR A 87 -9.62 6.80 16.89
N GLY A 88 -8.86 6.18 17.79
CA GLY A 88 -8.72 4.71 17.83
C GLY A 88 -7.98 4.07 16.63
N ILE A 89 -7.80 4.79 15.53
CA ILE A 89 -6.92 4.47 14.41
C ILE A 89 -6.05 5.70 14.15
N SER A 90 -4.73 5.51 14.19
CA SER A 90 -3.76 6.51 13.75
C SER A 90 -3.14 6.06 12.43
N ASP A 91 -3.30 6.91 11.41
CA ASP A 91 -2.67 6.89 10.09
C ASP A 91 -3.31 6.04 8.98
N PRO A 92 -3.68 6.63 7.82
CA PRO A 92 -3.90 5.89 6.57
C PRO A 92 -2.56 5.51 5.92
N HIS A 93 -1.53 5.22 6.72
CA HIS A 93 -0.16 5.05 6.26
C HIS A 93 0.31 3.65 6.62
N ILE A 94 0.59 2.84 5.60
CA ILE A 94 1.26 1.54 5.77
C ILE A 94 2.74 1.82 5.65
N ARG A 95 3.47 1.68 6.76
CA ARG A 95 4.90 1.91 6.76
C ARG A 95 5.59 0.86 5.87
N ILE A 96 6.22 1.30 4.79
CA ILE A 96 7.21 0.49 4.07
C ILE A 96 8.52 0.55 4.87
N PRO A 97 9.04 -0.58 5.38
CA PRO A 97 10.25 -0.58 6.19
C PRO A 97 11.51 -0.48 5.32
N ASN A 98 12.56 0.11 5.91
CA ASN A 98 13.91 0.38 5.37
C ASN A 98 14.01 1.31 4.15
N GLY A 99 14.70 2.45 4.32
CA GLY A 99 15.35 3.23 3.25
C GLY A 99 14.46 3.98 2.25
N ALA A 100 13.25 3.51 1.97
CA ALA A 100 12.26 4.16 1.13
C ALA A 100 11.50 5.23 1.95
N VAL A 101 12.14 6.36 2.26
CA VAL A 101 11.43 7.48 2.89
C VAL A 101 10.35 8.02 1.95
N LYS A 102 9.11 8.10 2.48
CA LYS A 102 7.84 8.61 1.90
C LYS A 102 7.00 7.67 1.02
N ALA A 103 7.02 6.38 1.33
CA ALA A 103 6.30 5.38 0.56
C ALA A 103 5.23 4.68 1.40
N ALA A 104 3.97 4.85 0.99
CA ALA A 104 2.72 4.38 1.61
C ALA A 104 2.18 5.20 2.79
N GLU A 105 1.92 6.48 2.50
CA GLU A 105 0.91 7.26 3.21
C GLU A 105 -0.53 7.05 2.64
N PHE A 106 -0.73 6.04 1.79
CA PHE A 106 -1.97 5.87 1.03
C PHE A 106 -2.46 4.42 1.09
N VAL A 107 -3.47 4.16 1.94
CA VAL A 107 -4.11 2.83 2.01
C VAL A 107 -5.07 2.55 0.85
N ASN A 108 -5.27 3.51 -0.04
CA ASN A 108 -6.18 3.41 -1.18
C ASN A 108 -5.56 4.08 -2.41
N GLY A 109 -5.23 3.30 -3.43
CA GLY A 109 -4.64 3.76 -4.68
C GLY A 109 -5.56 3.62 -5.87
N PHE A 110 -5.32 4.42 -6.90
CA PHE A 110 -5.98 4.31 -8.20
C PHE A 110 -5.24 3.28 -9.05
N SER A 111 -5.91 2.22 -9.52
CA SER A 111 -5.36 1.29 -10.50
C SER A 111 -6.16 1.33 -11.78
N ASP A 112 -5.53 1.14 -12.94
CA ASP A 112 -6.20 0.84 -14.20
C ASP A 112 -5.55 -0.39 -14.84
N LYS A 113 -6.31 -1.48 -14.97
CA LYS A 113 -5.87 -2.73 -15.61
C LYS A 113 -6.46 -2.79 -17.02
N MET A 114 -5.59 -3.07 -18.00
CA MET A 114 -5.87 -3.20 -19.45
C MET A 114 -6.02 -1.87 -20.16
N GLN A 115 -5.73 -1.86 -21.47
CA GLN A 115 -5.99 -0.73 -22.37
C GLN A 115 -7.38 -0.17 -22.04
N ALA A 116 -7.43 1.00 -21.40
CA ALA A 116 -8.67 1.73 -21.35
C ALA A 116 -9.07 1.90 -22.81
N SER A 117 -10.17 1.28 -23.23
CA SER A 117 -10.68 1.44 -24.60
C SER A 117 -10.99 2.90 -24.93
N ASP A 118 -10.97 3.77 -23.91
CA ASP A 118 -11.06 5.22 -23.99
C ASP A 118 -10.00 5.88 -23.08
N GLU A 119 -8.89 6.34 -23.66
CA GLU A 119 -7.85 7.11 -22.96
C GLU A 119 -8.42 8.36 -22.26
N LYS A 120 -9.46 8.99 -22.82
CA LYS A 120 -10.11 10.16 -22.20
C LYS A 120 -10.88 9.78 -20.94
N GLN A 121 -11.34 8.54 -20.85
CA GLN A 121 -11.98 8.05 -19.64
C GLN A 121 -10.95 7.89 -18.51
N LEU A 122 -9.77 7.35 -18.83
CA LEU A 122 -8.67 7.24 -17.87
C LEU A 122 -8.17 8.62 -17.43
N ASP A 123 -7.89 9.54 -18.36
CA ASP A 123 -7.46 10.91 -18.03
C ASP A 123 -8.44 11.58 -17.06
N ARG A 124 -9.75 11.55 -17.37
CA ARG A 124 -10.78 12.14 -16.48
C ARG A 124 -10.83 11.46 -15.11
N ALA A 125 -10.74 10.14 -15.05
CA ALA A 125 -10.77 9.40 -13.80
C ALA A 125 -9.53 9.69 -12.94
N LEU A 126 -8.35 9.77 -13.56
CA LEU A 126 -7.09 10.08 -12.88
C LEU A 126 -7.08 11.50 -12.33
N ARG A 127 -7.52 12.50 -13.12
CA ARG A 127 -7.68 13.88 -12.63
C ARG A 127 -8.65 13.95 -11.46
N THR A 128 -9.78 13.26 -11.58
CA THR A 128 -10.75 13.15 -10.48
C THR A 128 -10.07 12.59 -9.24
N ALA A 129 -9.33 11.47 -9.37
CA ALA A 129 -8.63 10.84 -8.25
C ALA A 129 -7.66 11.82 -7.57
N LEU A 130 -6.81 12.49 -8.35
CA LEU A 130 -5.84 13.46 -7.85
C LEU A 130 -6.50 14.66 -7.14
N ASP A 131 -7.55 15.23 -7.75
CA ASP A 131 -8.24 16.40 -7.21
C ASP A 131 -8.97 16.10 -5.89
N ILE A 132 -9.47 14.86 -5.69
CA ILE A 132 -10.18 14.49 -4.46
C ILE A 132 -9.27 14.04 -3.33
N GLY A 133 -8.01 13.71 -3.61
CA GLY A 133 -7.01 13.39 -2.59
C GLY A 133 -6.26 12.08 -2.77
N TYR A 134 -6.51 11.30 -3.81
CA TYR A 134 -5.62 10.17 -4.12
C TYR A 134 -4.22 10.68 -4.42
N ARG A 135 -3.23 9.97 -3.90
CA ARG A 135 -1.82 10.19 -4.23
C ARG A 135 -1.10 8.91 -4.59
N TYR A 136 -1.68 7.73 -4.31
CA TYR A 136 -1.16 6.46 -4.80
C TYR A 136 -1.79 6.09 -6.13
N ILE A 137 -0.96 5.95 -7.16
CA ILE A 137 -1.31 5.45 -8.49
C ILE A 137 -0.58 4.13 -8.72
N ASP A 138 -1.32 3.09 -9.09
CA ASP A 138 -0.81 1.78 -9.47
C ASP A 138 -1.01 1.55 -10.98
N THR A 139 0.08 1.33 -11.69
CA THR A 139 0.09 0.97 -13.10
C THR A 139 1.07 -0.17 -13.37
N ALA A 140 1.26 -0.55 -14.63
CA ALA A 140 2.22 -1.53 -15.10
C ALA A 140 2.48 -1.31 -16.58
N ASP A 141 3.64 -1.72 -17.05
CA ASP A 141 4.01 -1.70 -18.47
C ASP A 141 2.95 -2.40 -19.35
N LEU A 142 2.44 -3.56 -18.91
CA LEU A 142 1.42 -4.34 -19.62
C LEU A 142 0.08 -3.62 -19.81
N TYR A 143 -0.20 -2.56 -19.06
CA TYR A 143 -1.48 -1.86 -19.15
C TYR A 143 -1.51 -0.86 -20.30
N GLN A 144 -0.34 -0.53 -20.88
CA GLN A 144 -0.19 0.37 -22.02
C GLN A 144 -0.87 1.74 -21.79
N ASN A 145 -0.81 2.26 -20.56
CA ASN A 145 -1.44 3.52 -20.18
C ASN A 145 -0.51 4.44 -19.36
N GLU A 146 0.75 4.07 -19.18
CA GLU A 146 1.76 4.85 -18.46
C GLU A 146 1.97 6.25 -19.06
N HIS A 147 1.86 6.40 -20.38
CA HIS A 147 1.98 7.69 -21.07
C HIS A 147 0.87 8.68 -20.70
N ILE A 148 -0.35 8.18 -20.46
CA ILE A 148 -1.49 9.00 -20.03
C ILE A 148 -1.27 9.46 -18.59
N ILE A 149 -0.85 8.53 -17.73
CA ILE A 149 -0.55 8.82 -16.32
C ILE A 149 0.57 9.85 -16.21
N GLY A 150 1.66 9.65 -16.94
CA GLY A 150 2.81 10.56 -16.95
C GLY A 150 2.44 11.96 -17.41
N LYS A 151 1.64 12.08 -18.47
CA LYS A 151 1.12 13.38 -18.94
C LYS A 151 0.32 14.11 -17.85
N VAL A 152 -0.64 13.44 -17.22
CA VAL A 152 -1.49 14.07 -16.19
C VAL A 152 -0.67 14.48 -14.97
N VAL A 153 0.21 13.61 -14.49
CA VAL A 153 1.08 13.89 -13.34
C VAL A 153 2.00 15.08 -13.62
N GLU A 154 2.63 15.12 -14.79
CA GLU A 154 3.46 16.23 -15.23
C GLU A 154 2.69 17.57 -15.26
N GLU A 155 1.45 17.57 -15.77
CA GLU A 155 0.60 18.77 -15.79
C GLU A 155 0.27 19.27 -14.38
N TYR A 156 -0.02 18.38 -13.43
CA TYR A 156 -0.29 18.76 -12.04
C TYR A 156 0.94 19.35 -11.36
N ILE A 157 2.13 18.82 -11.65
CA ILE A 157 3.39 19.33 -11.14
C ILE A 157 3.72 20.70 -11.75
N LYS A 158 3.63 20.84 -13.08
CA LYS A 158 3.91 22.11 -13.79
C LYS A 158 2.98 23.24 -13.38
N ASN A 159 1.71 22.92 -13.08
CA ASN A 159 0.74 23.89 -12.60
C ASN A 159 0.85 24.19 -11.09
N GLY A 160 1.86 23.62 -10.41
CA GLY A 160 2.10 23.85 -8.98
C GLY A 160 1.04 23.25 -8.04
N LYS A 161 0.19 22.34 -8.53
CA LYS A 161 -0.81 21.67 -7.68
C LYS A 161 -0.15 20.70 -6.71
N PHE A 162 0.87 19.96 -7.17
CA PHE A 162 1.61 18.98 -6.38
C PHE A 162 3.10 19.04 -6.69
N LYS A 163 3.92 18.57 -5.76
CA LYS A 163 5.31 18.22 -6.03
C LYS A 163 5.39 16.74 -6.43
N ARG A 164 6.49 16.35 -7.07
CA ARG A 164 6.70 14.94 -7.45
C ARG A 164 6.68 14.02 -6.22
N GLU A 165 7.25 14.46 -5.09
CA GLU A 165 7.26 13.70 -3.84
C GLU A 165 5.90 13.61 -3.13
N ASP A 166 4.86 14.28 -3.63
CA ASP A 166 3.50 14.18 -3.09
C ASP A 166 2.71 13.03 -3.74
N ILE A 167 3.17 12.50 -4.89
CA ILE A 167 2.47 11.46 -5.65
C ILE A 167 3.30 10.19 -5.61
N TYR A 168 2.68 9.07 -5.22
CA TYR A 168 3.30 7.76 -5.14
C TYR A 168 2.88 6.91 -6.34
N ILE A 169 3.85 6.52 -7.17
CA ILE A 169 3.59 5.76 -8.40
C ILE A 169 4.23 4.38 -8.32
N THR A 170 3.40 3.34 -8.49
CA THR A 170 3.85 1.97 -8.69
C THR A 170 3.79 1.59 -10.16
N SER A 171 4.87 0.99 -10.69
CA SER A 171 4.85 0.27 -11.96
C SER A 171 5.42 -1.16 -11.80
N LYS A 172 5.36 -1.98 -12.86
CA LYS A 172 5.65 -3.41 -12.77
C LYS A 172 6.36 -3.92 -14.03
N LEU A 173 7.39 -4.72 -13.81
CA LEU A 173 8.11 -5.47 -14.85
C LEU A 173 7.21 -6.55 -15.44
N PRO A 174 6.95 -6.57 -16.75
CA PRO A 174 6.17 -7.64 -17.38
C PRO A 174 6.91 -8.98 -17.31
N THR A 175 6.17 -10.08 -17.41
CA THR A 175 6.75 -11.43 -17.33
C THR A 175 7.77 -11.74 -18.43
N HIS A 176 7.68 -11.08 -19.59
CA HIS A 176 8.65 -11.22 -20.66
C HIS A 176 9.85 -10.28 -20.54
N GLY A 177 9.95 -9.53 -19.43
CA GLY A 177 11.05 -8.60 -19.16
C GLY A 177 12.06 -9.10 -18.13
N HIS A 178 11.91 -10.32 -17.59
CA HIS A 178 12.80 -10.85 -16.56
C HIS A 178 14.27 -10.93 -16.99
N ARG A 179 14.52 -11.23 -18.27
CA ARG A 179 15.86 -11.41 -18.85
C ARG A 179 16.62 -10.10 -19.03
N ASN A 180 15.90 -9.01 -19.26
CA ASN A 180 16.43 -7.69 -19.59
C ASN A 180 15.60 -6.58 -18.91
N PRO A 181 15.48 -6.61 -17.57
CA PRO A 181 14.57 -5.74 -16.83
C PRO A 181 14.89 -4.25 -16.98
N GLU A 182 16.16 -3.89 -17.21
CA GLU A 182 16.62 -2.53 -17.45
C GLU A 182 15.85 -1.82 -18.58
N ILE A 183 15.59 -2.54 -19.69
CA ILE A 183 14.86 -1.99 -20.86
C ILE A 183 13.45 -1.56 -20.45
N PHE A 184 12.77 -2.38 -19.65
CA PHE A 184 11.40 -2.12 -19.24
C PHE A 184 11.32 -1.05 -18.14
N ILE A 185 12.30 -1.01 -17.23
CA ILE A 185 12.37 0.04 -16.21
C ILE A 185 12.57 1.42 -16.87
N ASP A 186 13.55 1.53 -17.77
CA ASP A 186 13.83 2.80 -18.46
C ASP A 186 12.65 3.23 -19.34
N ARG A 187 11.99 2.28 -20.01
CA ARG A 187 10.77 2.55 -20.78
C ARG A 187 9.60 3.05 -19.92
N SER A 188 9.40 2.47 -18.74
CA SER A 188 8.37 2.95 -17.80
C SER A 188 8.70 4.36 -17.29
N LEU A 189 9.96 4.65 -16.95
CA LEU A 189 10.41 6.00 -16.57
C LEU A 189 10.13 7.03 -17.67
N GLU A 190 10.46 6.69 -18.92
CA GLU A 190 10.21 7.55 -20.09
C GLU A 190 8.72 7.82 -20.30
N ARG A 191 7.90 6.76 -20.35
CA ARG A 191 6.44 6.88 -20.56
C ARG A 191 5.77 7.66 -19.44
N LEU A 192 6.17 7.40 -18.19
CA LEU A 192 5.67 8.15 -17.03
C LEU A 192 6.24 9.57 -16.96
N ARG A 193 7.29 9.89 -17.71
CA ARG A 193 8.00 11.19 -17.68
C ARG A 193 8.56 11.50 -16.30
N LEU A 194 9.20 10.52 -15.67
CA LEU A 194 9.71 10.61 -14.30
C LEU A 194 11.19 10.29 -14.23
N ASP A 195 11.89 10.99 -13.32
CA ASP A 195 13.27 10.65 -12.96
C ASP A 195 13.35 9.42 -12.04
N TYR A 196 12.26 9.11 -11.33
CA TYR A 196 12.16 7.94 -10.46
C TYR A 196 10.73 7.40 -10.35
N ILE A 197 10.61 6.10 -10.06
CA ILE A 197 9.38 5.41 -9.69
C ILE A 197 9.41 5.08 -8.19
N ASP A 198 8.30 5.30 -7.49
CA ASP A 198 8.28 5.10 -6.05
C ASP A 198 8.32 3.62 -5.66
N LEU A 199 7.62 2.76 -6.39
CA LEU A 199 7.68 1.31 -6.23
C LEU A 199 7.68 0.59 -7.57
N TYR A 200 8.62 -0.32 -7.75
CA TYR A 200 8.65 -1.19 -8.93
C TYR A 200 8.54 -2.66 -8.53
N LEU A 201 7.62 -3.38 -9.15
CA LEU A 201 7.32 -4.77 -8.80
C LEU A 201 7.70 -5.73 -9.92
N ILE A 202 8.21 -6.91 -9.58
CA ILE A 202 8.15 -8.05 -10.51
C ILE A 202 6.68 -8.46 -10.61
N HIS A 203 6.04 -8.33 -11.79
CA HIS A 203 4.59 -8.44 -11.91
C HIS A 203 4.07 -9.87 -11.65
N ALA A 204 4.83 -10.91 -12.02
CA ALA A 204 4.53 -12.31 -11.71
C ALA A 204 5.81 -13.17 -11.80
N PRO A 205 5.89 -14.31 -11.09
CA PRO A 205 7.09 -15.16 -11.02
C PRO A 205 7.26 -16.10 -12.22
N MET A 206 6.72 -15.75 -13.40
CA MET A 206 6.67 -16.63 -14.57
C MET A 206 7.38 -15.99 -15.77
N PRO A 207 8.71 -16.15 -15.91
CA PRO A 207 9.43 -15.57 -17.03
C PRO A 207 8.99 -16.12 -18.39
N TYR A 208 8.87 -15.24 -19.37
CA TYR A 208 8.72 -15.61 -20.78
C TYR A 208 9.80 -14.95 -21.61
N GLN A 209 10.09 -15.51 -22.77
CA GLN A 209 11.01 -14.86 -23.69
C GLN A 209 10.35 -13.65 -24.36
N ASN A 210 11.15 -12.65 -24.72
CA ASN A 210 10.74 -11.56 -25.58
C ASN A 210 11.48 -11.58 -26.92
N ASN A 211 10.92 -10.87 -27.89
CA ASN A 211 11.55 -10.61 -29.17
C ASN A 211 12.65 -9.56 -28.96
N PRO A 212 13.91 -9.82 -29.36
CA PRO A 212 15.02 -8.89 -29.11
C PRO A 212 14.89 -7.55 -29.85
N GLU A 213 14.09 -7.48 -30.93
CA GLU A 213 13.87 -6.26 -31.70
C GLU A 213 12.69 -5.44 -31.14
N THR A 214 11.58 -6.09 -30.78
CA THR A 214 10.36 -5.39 -30.37
C THR A 214 10.15 -5.35 -28.86
N ASN A 215 10.84 -6.22 -28.10
CA ASN A 215 10.62 -6.50 -26.69
C ASN A 215 9.20 -7.00 -26.34
N GLU A 216 8.41 -7.40 -27.34
CA GLU A 216 7.11 -8.06 -27.13
C GLU A 216 7.30 -9.55 -26.76
N PRO A 217 6.31 -10.21 -26.12
CA PRO A 217 6.38 -11.65 -25.83
C PRO A 217 6.67 -12.46 -27.10
N LYS A 218 7.63 -13.40 -27.01
CA LYS A 218 7.78 -14.43 -28.04
C LYS A 218 6.69 -15.48 -27.88
N GLU A 219 6.10 -15.84 -29.01
CA GLU A 219 5.05 -16.85 -29.09
C GLU A 219 5.44 -17.95 -30.07
N GLU A 220 4.99 -19.18 -29.79
CA GLU A 220 5.00 -20.29 -30.72
C GLU A 220 3.96 -20.07 -31.83
N LYS A 221 3.95 -20.94 -32.85
CA LYS A 221 3.01 -20.85 -33.96
C LYS A 221 1.54 -20.93 -33.54
N ASP A 222 1.24 -21.55 -32.40
CA ASP A 222 -0.10 -21.68 -31.84
C ASP A 222 -0.50 -20.51 -30.92
N GLY A 223 0.36 -19.48 -30.80
CA GLY A 223 0.14 -18.31 -29.96
C GLY A 223 0.51 -18.50 -28.49
N LYS A 224 1.05 -19.66 -28.09
CA LYS A 224 1.55 -19.85 -26.72
C LYS A 224 2.86 -19.12 -26.51
N ARG A 225 2.99 -18.43 -25.37
CA ARG A 225 4.23 -17.75 -25.01
C ARG A 225 5.34 -18.75 -24.72
N ILE A 226 6.53 -18.48 -25.24
CA ILE A 226 7.70 -19.33 -25.02
C ILE A 226 8.23 -19.09 -23.61
N VAL A 227 8.22 -20.14 -22.79
CA VAL A 227 8.70 -20.11 -21.41
C VAL A 227 10.18 -19.70 -21.36
N ASP A 228 10.52 -18.94 -20.34
CA ASP A 228 11.90 -18.66 -19.96
C ASP A 228 12.12 -19.07 -18.50
N LEU A 229 13.37 -19.32 -18.12
CA LEU A 229 13.76 -19.80 -16.79
C LEU A 229 14.82 -18.90 -16.17
N VAL A 230 14.56 -17.59 -16.18
CA VAL A 230 15.45 -16.58 -15.59
C VAL A 230 15.32 -16.61 -14.06
N PRO A 231 16.36 -17.02 -13.32
CA PRO A 231 16.32 -17.07 -11.85
C PRO A 231 15.91 -15.72 -11.25
N PHE A 232 15.06 -15.73 -10.20
CA PHE A 232 14.53 -14.48 -9.64
C PHE A 232 15.62 -13.53 -9.13
N ASN A 233 16.74 -14.08 -8.63
CA ASN A 233 17.87 -13.30 -8.14
C ASN A 233 18.60 -12.52 -9.25
N GLU A 234 18.57 -12.97 -10.50
CA GLU A 234 19.13 -12.23 -11.64
C GLU A 234 18.30 -10.98 -11.91
N THR A 235 16.97 -11.13 -12.00
CA THR A 235 16.05 -9.99 -12.12
C THR A 235 16.15 -9.05 -10.91
N TRP A 236 16.23 -9.61 -9.70
CA TRP A 236 16.29 -8.82 -8.46
C TRP A 236 17.56 -7.97 -8.36
N LYS A 237 18.72 -8.49 -8.79
CA LYS A 237 19.98 -7.71 -8.81
C LYS A 237 19.88 -6.44 -9.65
N VAL A 238 19.13 -6.47 -10.75
CA VAL A 238 18.89 -5.26 -11.56
C VAL A 238 17.99 -4.28 -10.82
N PHE A 239 16.95 -4.76 -10.13
CA PHE A 239 16.12 -3.91 -9.26
C PHE A 239 16.95 -3.25 -8.15
N GLU A 240 17.85 -3.99 -7.51
CA GLU A 240 18.77 -3.47 -6.50
C GLU A 240 19.71 -2.41 -7.06
N LYS A 241 20.24 -2.61 -8.28
CA LYS A 241 21.05 -1.61 -8.97
C LYS A 241 20.26 -0.31 -9.20
N TYR A 242 19.05 -0.39 -9.75
CA TYR A 242 18.23 0.80 -10.01
C TYR A 242 17.72 1.46 -8.70
N TYR A 243 17.60 0.70 -7.62
CA TYR A 243 17.35 1.22 -6.28
C TYR A 243 18.56 2.03 -5.77
N ASP A 244 19.76 1.46 -5.86
CA ASP A 244 21.01 2.14 -5.45
C ASP A 244 21.27 3.40 -6.29
N GLU A 245 20.88 3.41 -7.57
CA GLU A 245 20.91 4.60 -8.46
C GLU A 245 19.82 5.64 -8.14
N GLY A 246 18.86 5.31 -7.28
CA GLY A 246 17.76 6.18 -6.89
C GLY A 246 16.64 6.33 -7.93
N LYS A 247 16.69 5.57 -9.03
CA LYS A 247 15.63 5.51 -10.06
C LYS A 247 14.40 4.74 -9.55
N LEU A 248 14.59 3.79 -8.63
CA LEU A 248 13.52 3.09 -7.92
C LEU A 248 13.62 3.41 -6.43
N LYS A 249 12.56 3.94 -5.80
CA LYS A 249 12.61 4.25 -4.36
C LYS A 249 12.27 3.07 -3.47
N ALA A 250 11.53 2.11 -3.99
CA ALA A 250 11.22 0.83 -3.38
C ALA A 250 11.08 -0.23 -4.47
N ILE A 251 11.35 -1.47 -4.10
CA ILE A 251 11.30 -2.64 -4.98
C ILE A 251 10.53 -3.77 -4.31
N GLY A 252 9.72 -4.50 -5.06
CA GLY A 252 8.83 -5.52 -4.51
C GLY A 252 8.40 -6.60 -5.50
N LEU A 253 7.43 -7.41 -5.06
CA LEU A 253 6.96 -8.59 -5.76
C LEU A 253 5.45 -8.50 -6.00
N SER A 254 4.95 -9.18 -7.03
CA SER A 254 3.51 -9.32 -7.27
C SER A 254 3.20 -10.74 -7.72
N ASN A 255 2.15 -11.34 -7.16
CA ASN A 255 1.73 -12.72 -7.45
C ASN A 255 2.73 -13.81 -7.05
N PHE A 256 3.63 -13.55 -6.11
CA PHE A 256 4.55 -14.56 -5.57
C PHE A 256 3.88 -15.29 -4.39
N ASN A 257 4.17 -16.59 -4.24
CA ASN A 257 3.81 -17.36 -3.05
C ASN A 257 4.93 -17.32 -1.98
N GLU A 258 4.67 -17.87 -0.79
CA GLU A 258 5.61 -17.85 0.35
C GLU A 258 6.99 -18.43 -0.02
N LYS A 259 7.04 -19.56 -0.72
CA LYS A 259 8.31 -20.19 -1.14
C LYS A 259 9.12 -19.29 -2.07
N GLN A 260 8.46 -18.69 -3.06
CA GLN A 260 9.12 -17.81 -4.04
C GLN A 260 9.57 -16.50 -3.39
N ILE A 261 8.76 -15.96 -2.45
CA ILE A 261 9.16 -14.78 -1.68
C ILE A 261 10.39 -15.09 -0.85
N GLN A 262 10.42 -16.23 -0.14
CA GLN A 262 11.55 -16.65 0.67
C GLN A 262 12.83 -16.78 -0.18
N GLU A 263 12.72 -17.39 -1.36
CA GLU A 263 13.85 -17.55 -2.28
C GLU A 263 14.50 -16.22 -2.70
N VAL A 264 13.67 -15.21 -3.01
CA VAL A 264 14.16 -13.84 -3.28
C VAL A 264 14.71 -13.21 -2.01
N TYR A 265 13.97 -13.32 -0.91
CA TYR A 265 14.31 -12.69 0.37
C TYR A 265 15.68 -13.15 0.88
N ASP A 266 16.00 -14.44 0.79
CA ASP A 266 17.25 -15.01 1.29
C ASP A 266 18.48 -14.49 0.55
N GLN A 267 18.33 -14.18 -0.75
CA GLN A 267 19.42 -13.74 -1.61
C GLN A 267 19.51 -12.22 -1.76
N ALA A 268 18.45 -11.50 -1.41
CA ALA A 268 18.35 -10.06 -1.59
C ALA A 268 19.26 -9.28 -0.62
N LYS A 269 20.06 -8.36 -1.17
CA LYS A 269 20.73 -7.27 -0.42
C LYS A 269 19.68 -6.26 0.04
N ILE A 270 18.78 -5.85 -0.86
CA ILE A 270 17.66 -4.97 -0.56
C ILE A 270 16.40 -5.83 -0.50
N LYS A 271 15.84 -6.02 0.71
CA LYS A 271 14.69 -6.90 0.91
C LYS A 271 13.45 -6.38 0.15
N PRO A 272 12.55 -7.26 -0.32
CA PRO A 272 11.30 -6.84 -0.92
C PRO A 272 10.50 -5.95 0.03
N HIS A 273 10.09 -4.78 -0.43
CA HIS A 273 9.38 -3.78 0.37
C HIS A 273 7.86 -3.99 0.37
N ASN A 274 7.34 -4.60 -0.70
CA ASN A 274 5.91 -4.80 -0.91
C ASN A 274 5.64 -6.13 -1.62
N LEU A 275 4.54 -6.77 -1.25
CA LEU A 275 3.89 -7.82 -2.01
C LEU A 275 2.51 -7.34 -2.48
N GLN A 276 2.26 -7.38 -3.78
CA GLN A 276 0.95 -7.12 -4.36
C GLN A 276 0.28 -8.43 -4.83
N VAL A 277 -0.90 -8.75 -4.32
CA VAL A 277 -1.64 -9.97 -4.71
C VAL A 277 -3.15 -9.72 -4.74
N GLU A 278 -3.88 -10.66 -5.34
CA GLU A 278 -5.32 -10.73 -5.18
C GLU A 278 -5.67 -10.91 -3.71
N CYS A 279 -6.49 -10.02 -3.17
CA CYS A 279 -6.98 -10.14 -1.82
C CYS A 279 -8.34 -9.46 -1.70
N HIS A 280 -9.34 -10.21 -1.28
CA HIS A 280 -10.70 -9.76 -1.00
C HIS A 280 -11.36 -10.74 -0.03
N ILE A 281 -12.61 -10.50 0.38
CA ILE A 281 -13.24 -11.33 1.42
C ILE A 281 -13.42 -12.81 1.03
N LEU A 282 -13.51 -13.13 -0.26
CA LEU A 282 -13.57 -14.52 -0.74
C LEU A 282 -12.17 -15.16 -0.91
N PHE A 283 -11.10 -14.37 -0.81
CA PHE A 283 -9.71 -14.81 -0.95
C PHE A 283 -8.84 -13.97 -0.01
N PRO A 284 -8.92 -14.22 1.30
CA PRO A 284 -8.45 -13.27 2.32
C PRO A 284 -6.92 -13.25 2.48
N GLN A 285 -6.20 -14.25 1.97
CA GLN A 285 -4.73 -14.33 2.03
C GLN A 285 -4.17 -14.25 3.46
N LYS A 286 -4.79 -14.92 4.44
CA LYS A 286 -4.42 -14.77 5.86
C LYS A 286 -2.99 -15.23 6.14
N GLU A 287 -2.62 -16.40 5.63
CA GLU A 287 -1.32 -17.04 5.80
C GLU A 287 -0.23 -16.20 5.14
N LEU A 288 -0.39 -15.89 3.85
CA LEU A 288 0.55 -15.09 3.07
C LEU A 288 0.72 -13.67 3.65
N PHE A 289 -0.37 -13.04 4.12
CA PHE A 289 -0.31 -11.74 4.77
C PHE A 289 0.51 -11.80 6.07
N ASN A 290 0.29 -12.81 6.92
CA ASN A 290 1.04 -12.99 8.16
C ASN A 290 2.53 -13.31 7.88
N PHE A 291 2.80 -14.12 6.86
CA PHE A 291 4.15 -14.39 6.38
C PHE A 291 4.88 -13.11 5.98
N CYS A 292 4.27 -12.28 5.12
CA CYS A 292 4.81 -10.98 4.74
C CYS A 292 5.01 -10.06 5.94
N LYS A 293 4.04 -9.99 6.85
CA LYS A 293 4.14 -9.17 8.06
C LYS A 293 5.34 -9.56 8.93
N ASN A 294 5.63 -10.85 9.09
CA ASN A 294 6.77 -11.35 9.85
C ASN A 294 8.12 -11.00 9.18
N LEU A 295 8.15 -10.90 7.85
CA LEU A 295 9.31 -10.47 7.08
C LEU A 295 9.41 -8.95 6.90
N GLU A 296 8.50 -8.20 7.53
CA GLU A 296 8.37 -6.75 7.38
C GLU A 296 8.09 -6.34 5.91
N ILE A 297 7.34 -7.13 5.16
CA ILE A 297 6.93 -6.83 3.78
C ILE A 297 5.53 -6.22 3.82
N SER A 298 5.37 -5.01 3.28
CA SER A 298 4.04 -4.39 3.16
C SER A 298 3.15 -5.15 2.17
N PHE A 299 1.83 -5.05 2.31
CA PHE A 299 0.90 -5.87 1.53
C PHE A 299 -0.12 -5.00 0.79
N THR A 300 -0.27 -5.24 -0.52
CA THR A 300 -1.22 -4.53 -1.37
C THR A 300 -2.21 -5.50 -2.02
N ALA A 301 -3.49 -5.27 -1.79
CA ALA A 301 -4.61 -5.97 -2.39
C ALA A 301 -4.97 -5.37 -3.75
N TYR A 302 -4.71 -6.11 -4.84
CA TYR A 302 -5.43 -5.88 -6.09
C TYR A 302 -6.78 -6.59 -6.09
N ALA A 303 -7.70 -6.09 -6.93
CA ALA A 303 -9.09 -6.55 -6.96
C ALA A 303 -9.78 -6.58 -5.58
N PRO A 304 -9.60 -5.56 -4.72
CA PRO A 304 -10.16 -5.57 -3.35
C PRO A 304 -11.69 -5.70 -3.33
N ILE A 305 -12.36 -5.31 -4.42
CA ILE A 305 -13.81 -5.40 -4.63
C ILE A 305 -14.23 -6.49 -5.64
N GLY A 306 -13.33 -7.43 -5.97
CA GLY A 306 -13.57 -8.53 -6.91
C GLY A 306 -13.61 -8.15 -8.40
N SER A 307 -13.09 -6.97 -8.75
CA SER A 307 -13.01 -6.44 -10.13
C SER A 307 -14.30 -6.64 -10.94
N PRO A 308 -15.38 -5.90 -10.65
CA PRO A 308 -16.71 -6.13 -11.23
C PRO A 308 -16.73 -6.09 -12.77
N GLY A 309 -15.81 -5.34 -13.39
CA GLY A 309 -15.65 -5.29 -14.85
C GLY A 309 -15.02 -6.53 -15.48
N ARG A 310 -14.51 -7.50 -14.71
CA ARG A 310 -13.83 -8.70 -15.23
C ARG A 310 -14.74 -9.55 -16.12
N THR A 311 -16.02 -9.67 -15.77
CA THR A 311 -16.99 -10.52 -16.47
C THR A 311 -17.35 -9.98 -17.84
N ALA A 312 -17.26 -8.67 -18.04
CA ALA A 312 -17.48 -8.04 -19.35
C ALA A 312 -16.33 -8.31 -20.33
N VAL A 313 -15.09 -8.44 -19.83
CA VAL A 313 -13.88 -8.59 -20.64
C VAL A 313 -13.51 -10.06 -20.90
N GLN A 314 -13.99 -10.96 -20.05
CA GLN A 314 -13.67 -12.39 -20.11
C GLN A 314 -14.87 -13.26 -20.53
N LYS A 315 -15.89 -12.68 -21.20
CA LYS A 315 -17.01 -13.48 -21.75
C LYS A 315 -16.48 -14.66 -22.57
N GLY A 316 -16.82 -15.88 -22.13
CA GLY A 316 -16.40 -17.14 -22.77
C GLY A 316 -15.04 -17.70 -22.33
N LYS A 317 -14.46 -17.23 -21.23
CA LYS A 317 -13.25 -17.80 -20.59
C LYS A 317 -13.57 -18.34 -19.19
N ASN A 318 -12.69 -19.19 -18.66
CA ASN A 318 -12.75 -19.88 -17.36
C ASN A 318 -12.87 -18.86 -16.22
N LEU A 319 -14.09 -18.42 -15.97
CA LEU A 319 -14.45 -17.32 -15.10
C LEU A 319 -15.15 -17.85 -13.86
N VAL A 320 -14.63 -17.47 -12.69
CA VAL A 320 -15.36 -17.65 -11.45
C VAL A 320 -16.40 -16.54 -11.32
N ASP A 321 -17.68 -16.89 -11.41
CA ASP A 321 -18.84 -15.97 -11.32
C ASP A 321 -19.25 -15.67 -9.87
N GLU A 322 -18.27 -15.41 -9.01
CA GLU A 322 -18.50 -14.94 -7.65
C GLU A 322 -18.21 -13.45 -7.52
N SER A 323 -18.86 -12.78 -6.57
CA SER A 323 -18.67 -11.34 -6.35
C SER A 323 -18.63 -11.03 -4.86
N PRO A 324 -17.48 -10.56 -4.33
CA PRO A 324 -17.37 -10.03 -2.98
C PRO A 324 -18.44 -8.98 -2.65
N MET A 325 -18.82 -8.15 -3.64
CA MET A 325 -19.81 -7.09 -3.46
C MET A 325 -21.22 -7.62 -3.21
N LYS A 326 -21.54 -8.85 -3.64
CA LYS A 326 -22.88 -9.45 -3.48
C LYS A 326 -23.00 -10.28 -2.20
N HIS A 327 -21.93 -10.44 -1.42
CA HIS A 327 -21.95 -11.23 -0.19
C HIS A 327 -22.93 -10.62 0.83
N SER A 328 -23.72 -11.45 1.50
CA SER A 328 -24.80 -11.01 2.41
C SER A 328 -24.30 -10.14 3.56
N LEU A 329 -23.16 -10.51 4.18
CA LEU A 329 -22.51 -9.70 5.20
C LEU A 329 -22.14 -8.30 4.69
N VAL A 330 -21.63 -8.19 3.45
CA VAL A 330 -21.25 -6.91 2.86
C VAL A 330 -22.48 -6.03 2.62
N GLN A 331 -23.57 -6.62 2.13
CA GLN A 331 -24.84 -5.89 1.93
C GLN A 331 -25.43 -5.39 3.26
N LYS A 332 -25.47 -6.27 4.28
CA LYS A 332 -25.92 -5.91 5.64
C LYS A 332 -25.10 -4.75 6.23
N LEU A 333 -23.78 -4.79 6.10
CA LEU A 333 -22.91 -3.72 6.61
C LEU A 333 -23.01 -2.44 5.77
N ALA A 334 -23.18 -2.56 4.45
CA ALA A 334 -23.41 -1.42 3.57
C ALA A 334 -24.67 -0.63 4.01
N GLU A 335 -25.77 -1.34 4.28
CA GLU A 335 -26.99 -0.75 4.84
C GLU A 335 -26.76 -0.11 6.21
N LYS A 336 -26.13 -0.83 7.14
CA LYS A 336 -25.85 -0.36 8.50
C LYS A 336 -25.08 0.97 8.50
N TYR A 337 -24.01 1.05 7.70
CA TYR A 337 -23.13 2.21 7.66
C TYR A 337 -23.57 3.29 6.66
N ARG A 338 -24.64 3.04 5.88
CA ARG A 338 -25.07 3.89 4.76
C ARG A 338 -23.92 4.14 3.78
N LYS A 339 -23.21 3.07 3.46
CA LYS A 339 -22.05 3.02 2.56
C LYS A 339 -22.32 2.05 1.42
N SER A 340 -21.56 2.15 0.34
CA SER A 340 -21.63 1.15 -0.73
C SER A 340 -20.94 -0.15 -0.34
N PRO A 341 -21.30 -1.30 -0.94
CA PRO A 341 -20.56 -2.55 -0.79
C PRO A 341 -19.05 -2.41 -1.07
N ALA A 342 -18.66 -1.58 -2.04
CA ALA A 342 -17.27 -1.33 -2.35
C ALA A 342 -16.54 -0.63 -1.18
N GLN A 343 -17.17 0.38 -0.57
CA GLN A 343 -16.62 1.07 0.60
C GLN A 343 -16.43 0.13 1.78
N ILE A 344 -17.38 -0.77 2.06
CA ILE A 344 -17.25 -1.77 3.11
C ILE A 344 -16.03 -2.67 2.86
N LEU A 345 -15.89 -3.21 1.65
CA LEU A 345 -14.78 -4.09 1.27
C LEU A 345 -13.41 -3.39 1.35
N ILE A 346 -13.34 -2.15 0.88
CA ILE A 346 -12.11 -1.34 0.96
C ILE A 346 -11.78 -1.06 2.44
N ARG A 347 -12.76 -0.59 3.23
CA ARG A 347 -12.54 -0.27 4.65
C ARG A 347 -12.05 -1.47 5.44
N GLN A 348 -12.64 -2.62 5.20
CA GLN A 348 -12.26 -3.88 5.84
C GLN A 348 -10.78 -4.23 5.57
N MET A 349 -10.30 -4.09 4.33
CA MET A 349 -8.90 -4.35 4.00
C MET A 349 -7.96 -3.31 4.64
N ILE A 350 -8.34 -2.03 4.62
CA ILE A 350 -7.60 -0.95 5.28
C ILE A 350 -7.43 -1.24 6.78
N GLN A 351 -8.49 -1.66 7.47
CA GLN A 351 -8.45 -2.01 8.90
C GLN A 351 -7.62 -3.27 9.21
N ARG A 352 -7.39 -4.13 8.21
CA ARG A 352 -6.43 -5.24 8.33
C ARG A 352 -4.96 -4.79 8.21
N GLY A 353 -4.72 -3.53 7.83
CA GLY A 353 -3.39 -3.02 7.52
C GLY A 353 -2.93 -3.41 6.11
N ILE A 354 -3.86 -3.58 5.18
CA ILE A 354 -3.59 -3.91 3.77
C ILE A 354 -3.91 -2.71 2.89
N SER A 355 -2.94 -2.30 2.05
CA SER A 355 -3.16 -1.28 1.02
C SER A 355 -4.13 -1.82 -0.02
N THR A 356 -5.02 -0.99 -0.53
CA THR A 356 -5.99 -1.38 -1.56
C THR A 356 -5.80 -0.56 -2.82
N ILE A 357 -6.05 -1.15 -3.98
CA ILE A 357 -5.98 -0.45 -5.28
C ILE A 357 -7.25 -0.72 -6.12
N PRO A 358 -8.43 -0.25 -5.70
CA PRO A 358 -9.66 -0.43 -6.45
C PRO A 358 -9.61 0.31 -7.80
N LYS A 359 -9.94 -0.40 -8.87
CA LYS A 359 -9.99 0.17 -10.23
C LYS A 359 -11.35 0.79 -10.53
N SER A 360 -11.36 2.02 -11.03
CA SER A 360 -12.54 2.62 -11.67
C SER A 360 -12.16 3.71 -12.67
N THR A 361 -12.73 3.66 -13.88
CA THR A 361 -12.67 4.76 -14.84
C THR A 361 -13.92 5.66 -14.78
N ASN A 362 -14.84 5.39 -13.83
CA ASN A 362 -16.00 6.25 -13.58
C ASN A 362 -15.69 7.21 -12.41
N PRO A 363 -15.73 8.54 -12.63
CA PRO A 363 -15.43 9.55 -11.61
C PRO A 363 -16.23 9.45 -10.31
N GLU A 364 -17.52 9.10 -10.37
CA GLU A 364 -18.36 8.98 -9.18
C GLU A 364 -17.96 7.78 -8.33
N ARG A 365 -17.62 6.66 -8.97
CA ARG A 365 -17.05 5.50 -8.26
C ARG A 365 -15.66 5.77 -7.70
N VAL A 366 -14.85 6.60 -8.37
CA VAL A 366 -13.54 7.04 -7.84
C VAL A 366 -13.75 7.83 -6.54
N LYS A 367 -14.68 8.79 -6.52
CA LYS A 367 -15.06 9.54 -5.31
C LYS A 367 -15.61 8.63 -4.21
N GLU A 368 -16.51 7.72 -4.57
CA GLU A 368 -17.10 6.77 -3.63
C GLU A 368 -16.04 5.91 -2.95
N ASN A 369 -15.12 5.32 -3.74
CA ASN A 369 -14.05 4.47 -3.23
C ASN A 369 -13.08 5.21 -2.31
N PHE A 370 -12.93 6.53 -2.47
CA PHE A 370 -12.07 7.36 -1.60
C PHE A 370 -12.70 7.61 -0.22
N ASN A 371 -14.04 7.68 -0.15
CA ASN A 371 -14.79 8.00 1.07
C ASN A 371 -14.94 6.78 2.00
N VAL A 372 -13.79 6.28 2.47
CA VAL A 372 -13.65 5.10 3.35
C VAL A 372 -12.95 5.41 4.67
N PHE A 373 -12.72 6.69 4.96
CA PHE A 373 -11.99 7.13 6.16
C PHE A 373 -12.91 7.79 7.21
N ASP A 374 -14.19 7.95 6.91
CA ASP A 374 -15.20 8.60 7.76
C ASP A 374 -16.09 7.59 8.53
N PHE A 375 -15.75 6.30 8.47
CA PHE A 375 -16.42 5.25 9.25
C PHE A 375 -15.43 4.14 9.64
N GLU A 376 -15.81 3.31 10.60
CA GLU A 376 -15.02 2.19 11.10
C GLU A 376 -15.92 0.98 11.37
N LEU A 377 -15.49 -0.19 10.88
CA LEU A 377 -16.10 -1.48 11.19
C LEU A 377 -15.67 -1.92 12.58
N THR A 378 -16.61 -2.42 13.38
CA THR A 378 -16.29 -2.87 14.75
C THR A 378 -15.42 -4.13 14.73
N LYS A 379 -14.78 -4.44 15.85
CA LYS A 379 -13.97 -5.66 15.97
C LYS A 379 -14.81 -6.92 15.69
N GLU A 380 -16.05 -6.94 16.14
CA GLU A 380 -16.99 -8.05 15.93
C GLU A 380 -17.30 -8.22 14.44
N GLU A 381 -17.56 -7.13 13.72
CA GLU A 381 -17.84 -7.17 12.27
C GLU A 381 -16.59 -7.56 11.47
N MET A 382 -15.41 -7.10 11.89
CA MET A 382 -14.14 -7.53 11.33
C MET A 382 -13.95 -9.05 11.52
N ASN A 383 -14.32 -9.59 12.68
CA ASN A 383 -14.30 -11.05 12.93
C ASN A 383 -15.37 -11.81 12.12
N GLU A 384 -16.53 -11.20 11.82
CA GLU A 384 -17.53 -11.82 10.94
C GLU A 384 -16.94 -12.10 9.54
N PHE A 385 -16.09 -11.22 9.00
CA PHE A 385 -15.38 -11.48 7.74
C PHE A 385 -14.42 -12.66 7.83
N ASP A 386 -13.80 -12.88 8.99
CA ASP A 386 -12.90 -14.01 9.19
C ASP A 386 -13.61 -15.37 9.11
N SER A 387 -14.93 -15.39 9.36
CA SER A 387 -15.77 -16.60 9.34
C SER A 387 -16.28 -17.02 7.96
N ILE A 388 -16.07 -16.19 6.92
CA ILE A 388 -16.53 -16.51 5.55
C ILE A 388 -15.90 -17.81 5.05
N GLY A 389 -14.67 -18.12 5.47
CA GLY A 389 -14.02 -19.43 5.24
C GLY A 389 -13.73 -19.78 3.77
N GLN A 390 -14.08 -18.90 2.83
CA GLN A 390 -13.85 -19.12 1.40
C GLN A 390 -12.44 -18.73 1.00
N ASN A 391 -11.85 -19.54 0.12
CA ASN A 391 -10.54 -19.31 -0.48
C ASN A 391 -10.65 -19.37 -2.02
N THR A 392 -11.63 -18.65 -2.55
CA THR A 392 -11.98 -18.60 -3.96
C THR A 392 -11.20 -17.51 -4.68
N ARG A 393 -10.26 -17.90 -5.55
CA ARG A 393 -9.52 -17.01 -6.43
C ARG A 393 -10.32 -16.67 -7.68
N LEU A 394 -10.42 -15.38 -8.02
CA LEU A 394 -11.09 -14.86 -9.22
C LEU A 394 -10.12 -14.69 -10.41
N PHE A 395 -8.81 -14.52 -10.18
CA PHE A 395 -7.81 -14.39 -11.25
C PHE A 395 -6.91 -15.63 -11.32
N LEU A 396 -7.22 -16.54 -12.25
CA LEU A 396 -6.56 -17.86 -12.37
C LEU A 396 -5.36 -17.89 -13.34
N PHE A 397 -4.89 -16.76 -13.87
CA PHE A 397 -3.71 -16.65 -14.76
C PHE A 397 -3.55 -17.81 -15.76
N ALA A 398 -4.66 -18.17 -16.44
CA ALA A 398 -4.74 -19.37 -17.28
C ALA A 398 -3.64 -19.48 -18.34
N MET A 399 -3.12 -18.35 -18.85
CA MET A 399 -2.02 -18.32 -19.82
C MET A 399 -0.70 -18.90 -19.29
N GLY A 400 -0.52 -18.97 -17.96
CA GLY A 400 0.67 -19.51 -17.31
C GLY A 400 0.49 -20.88 -16.70
N LYS A 401 -0.63 -21.58 -16.95
CA LYS A 401 -0.97 -22.83 -16.27
C LYS A 401 0.13 -23.91 -16.33
N ASP A 402 0.86 -23.94 -17.45
CA ASP A 402 1.92 -24.92 -17.74
C ASP A 402 3.32 -24.39 -17.36
N HIS A 403 3.41 -23.17 -16.85
CA HIS A 403 4.69 -22.59 -16.45
C HIS A 403 5.19 -23.28 -15.16
N PRO A 404 6.45 -23.76 -15.10
CA PRO A 404 6.95 -24.52 -13.95
C PRO A 404 6.98 -23.72 -12.64
N TRP A 405 7.06 -22.39 -12.74
CA TRP A 405 7.04 -21.46 -11.60
C TRP A 405 5.68 -20.77 -11.40
N HIS A 406 4.61 -21.38 -11.90
CA HIS A 406 3.27 -20.89 -11.63
C HIS A 406 3.03 -20.80 -10.10
N PRO A 407 2.55 -19.66 -9.60
CA PRO A 407 2.59 -19.38 -8.16
C PRO A 407 1.58 -20.14 -7.31
N TRP A 408 0.60 -20.83 -7.89
CA TRP A 408 -0.41 -21.53 -7.12
C TRP A 408 -0.40 -23.04 -7.36
N PRO A 409 -0.88 -23.80 -6.36
CA PRO A 409 -0.78 -25.25 -6.40
C PRO A 409 -1.66 -25.85 -7.50
N GLU A 410 -1.39 -27.12 -7.81
CA GLU A 410 -1.96 -27.82 -8.96
C GLU A 410 -3.48 -28.03 -8.86
N ASP A 411 -4.02 -28.16 -7.65
CA ASP A 411 -5.46 -28.24 -7.40
C ASP A 411 -6.20 -26.94 -7.78
N VAL A 412 -5.61 -25.77 -7.51
CA VAL A 412 -6.11 -24.47 -7.99
C VAL A 412 -6.00 -24.36 -9.52
N ARG A 413 -4.98 -25.00 -10.12
CA ARG A 413 -4.84 -25.08 -11.59
C ARG A 413 -5.83 -26.05 -12.24
N LYS A 414 -6.30 -27.10 -11.55
CA LYS A 414 -7.26 -28.08 -12.13
C LYS A 414 -8.60 -27.45 -12.52
N HIS A 415 -9.03 -26.38 -11.85
CA HIS A 415 -10.21 -25.61 -12.27
C HIS A 415 -10.03 -24.92 -13.64
N LEU A 416 -8.80 -24.87 -14.18
CA LEU A 416 -8.52 -24.41 -15.54
C LEU A 416 -8.69 -25.51 -16.60
N GLU A 417 -8.79 -26.80 -16.22
CA GLU A 417 -8.93 -27.93 -17.14
C GLU A 417 -10.40 -28.33 -17.38
N GLU A 418 -11.29 -28.04 -16.43
CA GLU A 418 -12.71 -28.44 -16.46
C GLU A 418 -13.66 -27.36 -17.02
N SER A 419 -13.13 -26.29 -17.63
CA SER A 419 -13.93 -25.20 -18.22
C SER A 419 -13.55 -24.86 -19.65
#